data_AF-A0A2K2VWU1-F1
#
_entry.id   AF-A0A2K2VWU1-F1
#
_cell.length_a   1.000
_cell.length_b   1.000
_cell.length_c   1.000
_cell.angle_alpha   90.00
_cell.angle_beta   90.00
_cell.angle_gamma   90.00
#
_symmetry.space_group_name_H-M   'P 1'
#
loop_
_entity.id
_entity.type
_entity.pdbx_description
1 polymer ?
#
loop_
_entity_poly.entity_id
_entity_poly.type
_entity_poly.pdbx_seq_one_letter_code
_entity_poly.pdbx_strand_id
1 'polypeptide(L)'
;GQNLAIISKEYMNLSLRLGYHFSILDAYISDEINDNYAYFRFLGGVTDLQRRSRRARLLAELLEAHDFRVDVRGDLVVGRIKKLDAARMVERMRTLGHLVSFTRQLDVKMVSDAEVENSKETFDRLAAGKAPEMN
;
A
#
# COMPACT_ATOMS: atom_id res chain seq x y z
N GLY A 1 3.39 -6.67 -18.40
CA GLY A 1 2.78 -7.91 -17.87
C GLY A 1 1.31 -7.66 -17.60
N GLN A 2 0.51 -8.70 -17.40
CA GLN A 2 -0.93 -8.56 -17.19
C GLN A 2 -1.24 -8.19 -15.72
N ASN A 3 -2.28 -7.39 -15.54
CA ASN A 3 -2.90 -7.16 -14.23
C ASN A 3 -4.11 -8.09 -14.13
N LEU A 4 -4.34 -8.70 -12.97
CA LEU A 4 -5.45 -9.63 -12.74
C LEU A 4 -6.27 -9.16 -11.54
N ALA A 5 -7.59 -9.22 -11.68
CA ALA A 5 -8.54 -8.97 -10.61
C ALA A 5 -9.55 -10.12 -10.56
N ILE A 6 -9.74 -10.69 -9.37
CA ILE A 6 -10.81 -11.63 -9.05
C ILE A 6 -11.61 -10.97 -7.94
N ILE A 7 -12.89 -10.72 -8.19
CA ILE A 7 -13.76 -9.98 -7.27
C ILE A 7 -15.08 -10.73 -7.13
N SER A 8 -15.52 -10.91 -5.89
CA SER A 8 -16.87 -11.36 -5.53
C SER A 8 -17.48 -10.34 -4.55
N LYS A 9 -18.63 -10.68 -3.97
CA LYS A 9 -19.29 -9.83 -2.98
C LYS A 9 -18.40 -9.53 -1.76
N GLU A 10 -17.73 -10.56 -1.24
CA GLU A 10 -16.94 -10.47 0.01
C GLU A 10 -15.43 -10.58 -0.24
N TYR A 11 -15.02 -11.10 -1.41
CA TYR A 11 -13.63 -11.41 -1.69
C TYR A 11 -13.05 -10.54 -2.81
N MET A 12 -11.80 -10.13 -2.66
CA MET A 12 -11.02 -9.52 -3.72
C MET A 12 -9.59 -10.05 -3.70
N ASN A 13 -9.11 -10.48 -4.87
CA ASN A 13 -7.69 -10.65 -5.16
C ASN A 13 -7.30 -9.77 -6.34
N LEU A 14 -6.30 -8.92 -6.15
CA LEU A 14 -5.81 -8.00 -7.15
C LEU A 14 -4.30 -8.12 -7.25
N SER A 15 -3.81 -8.56 -8.42
CA SER A 15 -2.40 -8.64 -8.75
C SER A 15 -2.06 -7.58 -9.79
N LEU A 16 -1.26 -6.60 -9.39
CA LEU A 16 -0.85 -5.47 -10.22
C LEU A 16 0.64 -5.55 -10.54
N ARG A 17 0.97 -5.37 -11.81
CA ARG A 17 2.33 -5.15 -12.29
C ARG A 17 2.40 -3.79 -12.96
N LEU A 18 2.82 -2.79 -12.20
CA LEU A 18 2.90 -1.40 -12.65
C LEU A 18 4.37 -1.04 -12.89
N GLY A 19 4.81 -1.16 -14.14
CA GLY A 19 6.22 -1.04 -14.50
C GLY A 19 7.04 -2.15 -13.84
N TYR A 20 7.97 -1.74 -12.97
CA TYR A 20 8.84 -2.64 -12.21
C TYR A 20 8.33 -2.96 -10.80
N HIS A 21 7.17 -2.41 -10.43
CA HIS A 21 6.52 -2.68 -9.17
C HIS A 21 5.48 -3.78 -9.30
N PHE A 22 5.42 -4.61 -8.27
CA PHE A 22 4.47 -5.70 -8.13
C PHE A 22 3.73 -5.51 -6.82
N SER A 23 2.42 -5.36 -6.92
CA SER A 23 1.54 -5.23 -5.77
C SER A 23 0.49 -6.34 -5.81
N ILE A 24 0.31 -7.02 -4.69
CA ILE A 24 -0.79 -7.97 -4.49
C ILE A 24 -1.65 -7.44 -3.35
N LEU A 25 -2.95 -7.31 -3.60
CA LEU A 25 -3.96 -7.06 -2.58
C LEU A 25 -4.86 -8.29 -2.53
N ASP A 26 -5.14 -8.77 -1.33
CA ASP A 26 -6.03 -9.91 -1.10
C ASP A 26 -6.85 -9.63 0.14
N ALA A 27 -8.17 -9.67 0.03
CA ALA A 27 -9.07 -9.27 1.10
C ALA A 27 -10.34 -10.12 1.11
N TYR A 28 -10.80 -10.42 2.32
CA TYR A 28 -12.13 -10.96 2.57
C TYR A 28 -12.81 -10.06 3.59
N ILE A 29 -13.99 -9.55 3.25
CA ILE A 29 -14.76 -8.61 4.07
C ILE A 29 -16.22 -9.05 4.06
N SER A 30 -16.71 -9.48 5.21
CA SER A 30 -18.07 -9.90 5.50
C SER A 30 -18.57 -9.23 6.79
N ASP A 31 -19.81 -9.55 7.17
CA ASP A 31 -20.40 -9.12 8.43
C ASP A 31 -19.81 -9.85 9.66
N GLU A 32 -19.13 -10.99 9.45
CA GLU A 32 -18.44 -11.73 10.52
C GLU A 32 -17.02 -11.18 10.73
N ILE A 33 -16.83 -10.45 11.83
CA ILE A 33 -15.57 -9.76 12.15
C ILE A 33 -14.38 -10.72 12.13
N ASN A 34 -14.55 -11.96 12.60
CA ASN A 34 -13.44 -12.90 12.71
C ASN A 34 -12.91 -13.40 11.36
N ASP A 35 -13.73 -13.34 10.31
CA ASP A 35 -13.35 -13.75 8.97
C ASP A 35 -12.60 -12.64 8.23
N ASN A 36 -12.78 -11.39 8.66
CA ASN A 36 -12.28 -10.23 7.96
C ASN A 36 -10.76 -10.13 7.96
N TYR A 37 -10.17 -9.97 6.78
CA TYR A 37 -8.76 -9.70 6.59
C TYR A 37 -8.46 -8.88 5.34
N ALA A 38 -7.32 -8.20 5.38
CA ALA A 38 -6.66 -7.66 4.19
C ALA A 38 -5.16 -7.93 4.26
N TYR A 39 -4.62 -8.27 3.10
CA TYR A 39 -3.22 -8.58 2.85
C TYR A 39 -2.74 -7.69 1.72
N PHE A 40 -1.60 -7.04 1.95
CA PHE A 40 -0.90 -6.25 0.96
C PHE A 40 0.53 -6.76 0.84
N ARG A 41 1.00 -6.95 -0.38
CA ARG A 41 2.39 -7.26 -0.68
C ARG A 41 2.89 -6.33 -1.76
N PHE A 42 4.04 -5.73 -1.52
CA PHE A 42 4.74 -4.90 -2.49
C PHE A 42 6.17 -5.43 -2.70
N LEU A 43 6.60 -5.46 -3.95
CA LEU A 43 7.98 -5.79 -4.33
C LEU A 43 8.38 -5.04 -5.60
N GLY A 44 9.66 -4.65 -5.69
CA GLY A 44 10.29 -4.27 -6.95
C GLY A 44 10.63 -2.78 -7.07
N GLY A 45 10.85 -2.36 -8.33
CA GLY A 45 11.50 -1.12 -8.75
C GLY A 45 12.90 -1.38 -9.34
N VAL A 46 13.41 -0.47 -10.16
CA VAL A 46 14.72 -0.59 -10.86
C VAL A 46 15.80 0.33 -10.32
N THR A 47 15.59 0.85 -9.11
CA THR A 47 16.49 1.81 -8.49
C THR A 47 17.61 1.12 -7.70
N ASP A 48 18.65 1.90 -7.37
CA ASP A 48 19.74 1.43 -6.52
C ASP A 48 19.25 0.98 -5.13
N LEU A 49 20.09 0.23 -4.43
CA LEU A 49 19.74 -0.40 -3.15
C LEU A 49 19.28 0.62 -2.09
N GLN A 50 19.85 1.82 -2.05
CA GLN A 50 19.49 2.85 -1.08
C GLN A 50 18.06 3.36 -1.34
N ARG A 51 17.72 3.65 -2.59
CA ARG A 51 16.36 4.05 -2.98
C ARG A 51 15.33 2.95 -2.72
N ARG A 52 15.66 1.70 -3.02
CA ARG A 52 14.82 0.53 -2.70
C ARG A 52 14.57 0.42 -1.19
N SER A 53 15.61 0.57 -0.38
CA SER A 53 15.51 0.54 1.08
C SER A 53 14.65 1.67 1.63
N ARG A 54 14.81 2.89 1.12
CA ARG A 54 13.99 4.05 1.53
C ARG A 54 12.52 3.87 1.18
N ARG A 55 12.23 3.36 -0.02
CA ARG A 55 10.85 3.03 -0.42
C ARG A 55 10.25 1.97 0.49
N ALA A 56 10.98 0.89 0.78
CA ALA A 56 10.51 -0.17 1.65
C ALA A 56 10.19 0.36 3.05
N ARG A 57 11.08 1.21 3.60
CA ARG A 57 10.88 1.91 4.86
C ARG A 57 9.64 2.82 4.85
N LEU A 58 9.50 3.67 3.84
CA LEU A 58 8.33 4.54 3.68
C LEU A 58 7.02 3.74 3.66
N LEU A 59 6.96 2.66 2.86
CA LEU A 59 5.75 1.83 2.77
C LEU A 59 5.44 1.13 4.09
N ALA A 60 6.46 0.67 4.82
CA ALA A 60 6.27 0.06 6.13
C ALA A 60 5.69 1.07 7.13
N GLU A 61 6.29 2.25 7.23
CA GLU A 61 5.84 3.31 8.14
C GLU A 61 4.40 3.75 7.83
N LEU A 62 4.04 3.90 6.54
CA LEU A 62 2.66 4.22 6.13
C LEU A 62 1.67 3.11 6.48
N LEU A 63 2.03 1.85 6.25
CA LEU A 63 1.15 0.71 6.58
C LEU A 63 0.94 0.60 8.10
N GLU A 64 2.00 0.76 8.89
CA GLU A 64 1.95 0.73 10.36
C GLU A 64 1.08 1.87 10.92
N ALA A 65 1.19 3.08 10.36
CA ALA A 65 0.34 4.21 10.71
C ALA A 65 -1.16 3.97 10.44
N HIS A 66 -1.48 3.01 9.56
CA HIS A 66 -2.85 2.59 9.25
C HIS A 66 -3.22 1.22 9.86
N ASP A 67 -2.59 0.87 10.98
CA ASP A 67 -2.87 -0.32 11.81
C ASP A 67 -2.51 -1.68 11.17
N PHE A 68 -1.78 -1.69 10.06
CA PHE A 68 -1.30 -2.95 9.50
C PHE A 68 -0.11 -3.47 10.31
N ARG A 69 -0.09 -4.78 10.55
CA ARG A 69 1.12 -5.48 10.94
C ARG A 69 2.02 -5.66 9.71
N VAL A 70 3.25 -5.16 9.79
CA VAL A 70 4.18 -5.17 8.66
C VAL A 70 5.33 -6.17 8.88
N ASP A 71 5.77 -6.82 7.80
CA ASP A 71 7.01 -7.59 7.70
C ASP A 71 7.81 -7.05 6.49
N VAL A 72 9.08 -6.72 6.69
CA VAL A 72 9.98 -6.18 5.66
C VAL A 72 11.17 -7.12 5.47
N ARG A 73 11.44 -7.52 4.22
CA ARG A 73 12.59 -8.37 3.87
C ARG A 73 13.28 -7.82 2.64
N GLY A 74 14.36 -7.05 2.84
CA GLY A 74 14.95 -6.27 1.76
C GLY A 74 13.97 -5.20 1.28
N ASP A 75 13.56 -5.27 0.02
CA ASP A 75 12.53 -4.38 -0.54
C ASP A 75 11.13 -5.01 -0.65
N LEU A 76 10.98 -6.24 -0.18
CA LEU A 76 9.67 -6.85 0.01
C LEU A 76 9.00 -6.24 1.24
N VAL A 77 7.83 -5.64 1.06
CA VAL A 77 7.00 -5.12 2.16
C VAL A 77 5.68 -5.88 2.16
N VAL A 78 5.31 -6.42 3.32
CA VAL A 78 4.04 -7.14 3.48
C VAL A 78 3.25 -6.57 4.65
N GLY A 79 2.08 -6.00 4.38
CA GLY A 79 1.13 -5.51 5.37
C GLY A 79 -0.04 -6.48 5.56
N ARG A 80 -0.46 -6.69 6.81
CA ARG A 80 -1.61 -7.54 7.14
C ARG A 80 -2.48 -6.89 8.21
N ILE A 81 -3.79 -6.96 8.02
CA ILE A 81 -4.77 -6.54 9.03
C ILE A 81 -5.92 -7.55 9.07
N LYS A 82 -6.50 -7.75 10.25
CA LYS A 82 -7.57 -8.73 10.49
C LYS A 82 -8.50 -8.24 11.58
N LYS A 83 -9.68 -8.86 11.68
CA LYS A 83 -10.60 -8.72 12.82
C LYS A 83 -11.09 -7.29 13.04
N LEU A 84 -11.40 -6.60 11.95
CA LEU A 84 -12.13 -5.34 11.97
C LEU A 84 -13.53 -5.55 11.41
N ASP A 85 -14.49 -4.72 11.82
CA ASP A 85 -15.79 -4.66 11.16
C ASP A 85 -15.68 -4.23 9.69
N ALA A 86 -16.72 -4.53 8.91
CA ALA A 86 -16.73 -4.29 7.47
C ALA A 86 -16.46 -2.83 7.10
N ALA A 87 -17.00 -1.86 7.85
CA ALA A 87 -16.81 -0.44 7.57
C ALA A 87 -15.34 -0.03 7.73
N ARG A 88 -14.69 -0.47 8.82
CA ARG A 88 -13.27 -0.23 9.04
C ARG A 88 -12.39 -0.97 8.03
N MET A 89 -12.76 -2.19 7.63
CA MET A 89 -12.05 -2.92 6.58
C MET A 89 -12.10 -2.18 5.24
N VAL A 90 -13.26 -1.68 4.82
CA VAL A 90 -13.42 -0.90 3.60
C VAL A 90 -12.53 0.35 3.63
N GLU A 91 -12.43 1.02 4.78
CA GLU A 91 -11.54 2.17 4.91
C GLU A 91 -10.07 1.79 4.72
N ARG A 92 -9.63 0.66 5.27
CA ARG A 92 -8.27 0.15 5.07
C ARG A 92 -8.03 -0.25 3.61
N MET A 93 -9.03 -0.76 2.91
CA MET A 93 -8.93 -1.02 1.47
C MET A 93 -8.77 0.26 0.65
N ARG A 94 -9.43 1.37 1.04
CA ARG A 94 -9.20 2.68 0.41
C ARG A 94 -7.77 3.16 0.60
N THR A 95 -7.23 3.05 1.83
CA THR A 95 -5.82 3.33 2.10
C THR A 95 -4.89 2.53 1.19
N LEU A 96 -5.13 1.22 1.03
CA LEU A 96 -4.32 0.39 0.13
C LEU A 96 -4.44 0.83 -1.35
N GLY A 97 -5.63 1.26 -1.79
CA GLY A 97 -5.83 1.83 -3.13
C GLY A 97 -5.03 3.12 -3.35
N HIS A 98 -5.02 4.03 -2.36
CA HIS A 98 -4.16 5.21 -2.38
C HIS A 98 -2.68 4.83 -2.41
N LEU A 99 -2.27 3.82 -1.62
CA LEU A 99 -0.88 3.35 -1.56
C LEU A 99 -0.40 2.79 -2.89
N VAL A 100 -1.22 1.98 -3.56
CA VAL A 100 -0.94 1.48 -4.91
C VAL A 100 -0.74 2.65 -5.89
N SER A 101 -1.59 3.67 -5.83
CA SER A 101 -1.49 4.82 -6.72
C SER A 101 -0.23 5.66 -6.44
N PHE A 102 0.08 5.84 -5.16
CA PHE A 102 1.22 6.60 -4.67
C PHE A 102 2.56 5.94 -5.02
N THR A 103 2.67 4.61 -4.89
CA THR A 103 3.91 3.86 -5.19
C THR A 103 4.42 4.05 -6.62
N ARG A 104 3.53 4.35 -7.58
CA ARG A 104 3.91 4.63 -8.98
C ARG A 104 4.81 5.86 -9.12
N GLN A 105 4.68 6.83 -8.22
CA GLN A 105 5.43 8.10 -8.28
C GLN A 105 6.72 8.06 -7.45
N LEU A 106 6.92 7.01 -6.65
CA LEU A 106 8.03 6.93 -5.69
C LEU A 106 9.40 6.65 -6.32
N ASP A 107 9.47 6.01 -7.48
CA ASP A 107 10.77 5.63 -8.07
C ASP A 107 11.70 6.82 -8.34
N VAL A 108 11.15 7.97 -8.66
CA VAL A 108 11.92 9.19 -8.97
C VAL A 108 12.28 9.98 -7.71
N LYS A 109 11.49 9.87 -6.63
CA LYS A 109 11.48 10.77 -5.47
C LYS A 109 12.16 10.22 -4.20
N MET A 110 12.93 9.13 -4.26
CA MET A 110 13.53 8.54 -3.04
C MET A 110 15.03 8.88 -2.92
N VAL A 111 15.43 10.09 -3.30
CA VAL A 111 16.86 10.46 -3.39
C VAL A 111 17.46 10.91 -2.07
N SER A 112 16.64 11.29 -1.08
CA SER A 112 17.07 11.68 0.27
C SER A 112 16.05 11.30 1.34
N ASP A 113 16.43 11.35 2.62
CA ASP A 113 15.50 11.11 3.73
C ASP A 113 14.48 12.25 3.91
N ALA A 114 14.84 13.48 3.50
CA ALA A 114 13.88 14.59 3.46
C ALA A 114 12.75 14.32 2.46
N GLU A 115 13.05 13.70 1.31
CA GLU A 115 12.00 13.30 0.37
C GLU A 115 11.12 12.16 0.89
N VAL A 116 11.66 11.28 1.73
CA VAL A 116 10.87 10.25 2.41
C VAL A 116 9.84 10.91 3.32
N GLU A 117 10.24 11.92 4.10
CA GLU A 117 9.34 12.63 5.00
C GLU A 117 8.26 13.43 4.23
N ASN A 118 8.67 14.20 3.22
CA ASN A 118 7.74 14.92 2.34
C ASN A 118 6.74 13.97 1.65
N SER A 119 7.17 12.74 1.35
CA SER A 119 6.32 11.71 0.76
C SER A 119 5.25 11.21 1.74
N LYS A 120 5.55 11.10 3.03
CA LYS A 120 4.54 10.76 4.05
C LYS A 120 3.46 11.82 4.13
N GLU A 121 3.85 13.08 4.29
CA GLU A 121 2.90 14.19 4.37
C GLU A 121 2.02 14.31 3.12
N THR A 122 2.59 14.00 1.96
CA THR A 122 1.84 13.94 0.70
C THR A 122 0.84 12.79 0.69
N PHE A 123 1.24 11.62 1.19
CA PHE A 123 0.36 10.47 1.30
C PHE A 123 -0.78 10.73 2.30
N ASP A 124 -0.50 11.30 3.46
CA ASP A 124 -1.51 11.57 4.49
C ASP A 124 -2.58 12.55 3.98
N ARG A 125 -2.19 13.56 3.21
CA ARG A 125 -3.13 14.46 2.53
C ARG A 125 -4.02 13.72 1.54
N LEU A 126 -3.43 12.85 0.72
CA LEU A 126 -4.17 12.01 -0.24
C LEU A 126 -5.14 11.07 0.48
N ALA A 127 -4.69 10.40 1.54
CA ALA A 127 -5.47 9.44 2.31
C ALA A 127 -6.62 10.10 3.07
N ALA A 128 -6.44 11.36 3.52
CA ALA A 128 -7.49 12.16 4.16
C ALA A 128 -8.50 12.77 3.16
N GLY A 129 -8.39 12.50 1.85
CA GLY A 129 -9.29 13.05 0.83
C GLY A 129 -9.05 14.53 0.50
N LYS A 130 -7.94 15.12 0.94
CA LYS A 130 -7.53 16.47 0.53
C LYS A 130 -6.69 16.33 -0.75
N ALA A 131 -7.32 16.53 -1.90
CA ALA A 131 -6.61 16.59 -3.17
C ALA A 131 -5.44 17.60 -3.06
N PRO A 132 -4.23 17.27 -3.54
CA PRO A 132 -3.16 18.25 -3.59
C PRO A 132 -3.58 19.36 -4.56
N GLU A 133 -3.51 20.62 -4.12
CA GLU A 133 -3.57 21.76 -5.03
C GLU A 133 -2.45 21.58 -6.06
N MET A 134 -2.84 21.31 -7.30
CA MET A 134 -1.93 21.30 -8.44
C MET A 134 -1.65 22.76 -8.77
N ASN A 135 -0.45 23.23 -8.43
CA ASN A 135 0.15 24.41 -9.03
C ASN A 135 0.89 24.02 -10.30
#